data_AF-A0A1I5FKT6-F1
#
_entry.id   AF-A0A1I5FKT6-F1
#
_cell.length_a   1.000
_cell.length_b   1.000
_cell.length_c   1.000
_cell.angle_alpha   90.00
_cell.angle_beta   90.00
_cell.angle_gamma   90.00
#
_symmetry.space_group_name_H-M   'P 1'
#
loop_
_entity.id
_entity.type
_entity.pdbx_description
1 polymer ?
#
loop_
_entity_poly.entity_id
_entity_poly.type
_entity_poly.pdbx_seq_one_letter_code
_entity_poly.pdbx_strand_id
1 'polypeptide(L)'
;MSTATLDRAAVAEAVKRVVIAESRISLTPDQIPDDELLNGDRLSVNSLGFVGMLIRLEDELDVELSDDLFVGRQFHTVNDLINVVLQAAEVTA
;
A
#
# COMPACT_ATOMS: atom_id res chain seq x y z
N MET A 1 16.25 20.06 -9.99
CA MET A 1 16.07 18.68 -9.50
C MET A 1 15.00 18.77 -8.44
N SER A 2 13.77 18.43 -8.80
CA SER A 2 12.64 18.48 -7.88
C SER A 2 12.62 17.14 -7.16
N THR A 3 12.99 17.12 -5.88
CA THR A 3 12.74 16.01 -4.97
C THR A 3 11.23 15.81 -4.91
N ALA A 4 10.69 14.90 -5.72
CA ALA A 4 9.28 14.56 -5.72
C ALA A 4 9.02 13.66 -4.51
N THR A 5 8.92 14.27 -3.32
CA THR A 5 8.39 13.57 -2.15
C THR A 5 6.96 13.18 -2.49
N LEU A 6 6.67 11.87 -2.61
CA LEU A 6 5.32 11.41 -2.87
C LEU A 6 4.38 11.95 -1.79
N ASP A 7 3.24 12.52 -2.22
CA ASP A 7 2.22 13.00 -1.29
C ASP A 7 1.58 11.81 -0.57
N ARG A 8 1.58 11.84 0.77
CA ARG A 8 0.95 10.81 1.60
C ARG A 8 -0.51 10.61 1.22
N ALA A 9 -1.24 11.66 0.85
CA ALA A 9 -2.64 11.51 0.45
C ALA A 9 -2.77 10.70 -0.85
N ALA A 10 -1.92 10.98 -1.84
CA ALA A 10 -1.88 10.22 -3.09
C ALA A 10 -1.48 8.75 -2.88
N VAL A 11 -0.47 8.49 -2.03
CA VAL A 11 -0.07 7.13 -1.64
C VAL A 11 -1.20 6.40 -0.95
N ALA A 12 -1.84 7.04 0.04
CA ALA A 12 -2.95 6.46 0.77
C ALA A 12 -4.12 6.11 -0.15
N GLU A 13 -4.43 6.98 -1.11
CA GLU A 13 -5.48 6.73 -2.09
C GLU A 13 -5.15 5.54 -3.00
N ALA A 14 -3.93 5.46 -3.52
CA ALA A 14 -3.45 4.35 -4.34
C ALA A 14 -3.47 3.02 -3.56
N VAL A 15 -2.90 2.98 -2.36
CA VAL A 15 -2.92 1.79 -1.49
C VAL A 15 -4.34 1.31 -1.27
N LYS A 16 -5.25 2.21 -0.87
CA LYS A 16 -6.65 1.83 -0.61
C LYS A 16 -7.35 1.32 -1.86
N ARG A 17 -7.12 1.93 -3.03
CA ARG A 17 -7.65 1.44 -4.32
C ARG A 17 -7.23 0.00 -4.61
N VAL A 18 -5.94 -0.31 -4.44
CA VAL A 18 -5.43 -1.65 -4.73
C VAL A 18 -5.96 -2.67 -3.72
N VAL A 19 -6.00 -2.33 -2.43
CA VAL A 19 -6.51 -3.21 -1.38
C VAL A 19 -8.01 -3.52 -1.56
N ILE A 20 -8.81 -2.54 -1.99
CA ILE A 20 -10.23 -2.73 -2.36
C ILE A 20 -10.35 -3.72 -3.52
N ALA A 21 -9.55 -3.51 -4.57
CA ALA A 21 -9.58 -4.35 -5.76
C ALA A 21 -9.20 -5.81 -5.42
N GLU A 22 -8.18 -6.01 -4.59
CA GLU A 22 -7.75 -7.34 -4.16
C GLU A 22 -8.78 -8.02 -3.25
N SER A 23 -9.40 -7.26 -2.34
CA SER A 23 -10.45 -7.76 -1.45
C SER A 23 -11.78 -8.03 -2.19
N ARG A 24 -11.91 -7.60 -3.45
CA ARG A 24 -13.13 -7.72 -4.29
C ARG A 24 -14.38 -7.15 -3.62
N ILE A 25 -14.22 -6.07 -2.86
CA ILE A 25 -15.30 -5.38 -2.17
C ILE A 25 -15.76 -4.15 -2.94
N SER A 26 -17.00 -3.73 -2.70
CA SER A 26 -17.58 -2.52 -3.31
C SER A 26 -17.54 -1.35 -2.31
N LEU A 27 -16.34 -0.98 -1.87
CA LEU A 27 -16.08 0.22 -1.07
C LEU A 27 -15.26 1.23 -1.87
N THR A 28 -15.31 2.49 -1.48
CA THR A 28 -14.44 3.54 -2.00
C THR A 28 -13.29 3.83 -1.02
N PRO A 29 -12.14 4.37 -1.49
CA PRO A 29 -10.98 4.64 -0.64
C PRO A 29 -11.27 5.50 0.59
N ASP A 30 -12.19 6.46 0.50
CA ASP A 30 -12.62 7.32 1.61
C ASP A 30 -13.38 6.58 2.71
N GLN A 31 -13.88 5.38 2.44
CA GLN A 31 -14.61 4.54 3.40
C GLN A 31 -13.69 3.60 4.20
N ILE A 32 -12.42 3.49 3.82
CA ILE A 32 -11.43 2.64 4.48
C ILE A 32 -10.55 3.51 5.38
N PRO A 33 -10.59 3.32 6.71
CA PRO A 33 -9.70 4.04 7.59
C PRO A 33 -8.27 3.49 7.48
N ASP A 34 -7.27 4.33 7.78
CA ASP A 34 -5.85 3.95 7.64
C ASP A 34 -5.48 2.81 8.60
N ASP A 35 -6.15 2.68 9.75
CA ASP A 35 -5.95 1.61 10.72
C ASP A 35 -6.74 0.32 10.43
N GLU A 36 -7.45 0.26 9.29
CA GLU A 36 -8.17 -0.94 8.87
C GLU A 36 -7.20 -2.12 8.68
N LEU A 37 -7.60 -3.30 9.18
CA LEU A 37 -6.81 -4.51 9.03
C LEU A 37 -6.85 -5.03 7.59
N LEU A 38 -5.68 -5.36 7.03
CA LEU A 38 -5.55 -5.93 5.68
C LEU A 38 -6.23 -7.29 5.55
N ASN A 39 -6.28 -8.04 6.65
CA ASN A 39 -6.95 -9.33 6.76
C ASN A 39 -7.87 -9.31 7.99
N GLY A 40 -8.99 -8.60 7.85
CA GLY A 40 -10.00 -8.41 8.88
C GLY A 40 -11.41 -8.68 8.34
N ASP A 41 -12.41 -8.10 8.97
CA ASP A 41 -13.81 -8.32 8.56
C ASP A 41 -14.16 -7.59 7.25
N ARG A 42 -13.47 -6.49 6.94
CA ARG A 42 -13.75 -5.66 5.75
C ARG A 42 -12.84 -5.95 4.57
N LEU A 43 -11.56 -6.21 4.83
CA LEU A 43 -10.53 -6.47 3.82
C LEU A 43 -10.03 -7.90 3.99
N SER A 44 -9.75 -8.56 2.87
CA SER A 44 -9.33 -9.96 2.84
C SER A 44 -8.13 -10.12 1.91
N VAL A 45 -7.01 -9.50 2.29
CA VAL A 45 -5.72 -9.65 1.60
C VAL A 45 -5.02 -10.89 2.15
N ASN A 46 -4.90 -11.93 1.33
CA ASN A 46 -4.09 -13.11 1.64
C ASN A 46 -2.62 -12.88 1.22
N SER A 47 -1.72 -13.80 1.59
CA SER A 47 -0.29 -13.66 1.31
C SER A 47 0.08 -13.57 -0.18
N LEU A 48 -0.67 -14.25 -1.06
CA LEU A 48 -0.44 -14.17 -2.51
C LEU A 48 -1.00 -12.87 -3.10
N GLY A 49 -2.19 -12.47 -2.66
CA GLY A 49 -2.82 -11.20 -3.02
C GLY A 49 -2.01 -10.00 -2.55
N PHE A 50 -1.34 -10.12 -1.40
CA PHE A 50 -0.40 -9.12 -0.89
C PHE A 50 0.74 -8.88 -1.87
N VAL A 51 1.41 -9.93 -2.35
CA VAL A 51 2.51 -9.80 -3.34
C VAL A 51 2.01 -9.18 -4.64
N GLY A 52 0.86 -9.63 -5.16
CA GLY A 52 0.27 -9.04 -6.37
C GLY A 52 -0.10 -7.56 -6.22
N MET A 53 -0.57 -7.16 -5.04
CA MET A 53 -0.85 -5.77 -4.70
C MET A 53 0.43 -4.92 -4.67
N LEU A 54 1.54 -5.43 -4.14
CA LEU A 54 2.80 -4.68 -4.10
C LEU A 54 3.31 -4.35 -5.50
N ILE A 55 3.33 -5.34 -6.40
CA ILE A 55 3.74 -5.14 -7.81
C ILE A 55 2.87 -4.07 -8.47
N ARG A 56 1.56 -4.09 -8.20
CA ARG A 56 0.64 -3.09 -8.75
C ARG A 56 0.88 -1.69 -8.17
N LEU A 57 1.31 -1.59 -6.91
CA LEU A 57 1.64 -0.31 -6.28
C LEU A 57 2.94 0.27 -6.83
N GLU A 58 3.94 -0.57 -7.13
CA GLU A 58 5.16 -0.16 -7.84
C GLU A 58 4.83 0.47 -9.19
N ASP A 59 4.01 -0.23 -9.99
CA ASP A 59 3.56 0.24 -11.30
C ASP A 59 2.70 1.52 -11.22
N GLU A 60 1.79 1.63 -10.23
CA GLU A 60 0.86 2.76 -10.10
C GLU A 60 1.55 4.03 -9.60
N LEU A 61 2.59 3.90 -8.78
CA LEU A 61 3.29 5.01 -8.14
C LEU A 61 4.68 5.30 -8.74
N ASP A 62 5.12 4.49 -9.70
CA ASP A 62 6.45 4.57 -10.33
C ASP A 62 7.58 4.52 -9.27
N VAL A 63 7.45 3.56 -8.33
CA VAL A 63 8.40 3.33 -7.24
C VAL A 63 8.90 1.89 -7.26
N GLU A 64 10.08 1.66 -6.67
CA GLU A 64 10.63 0.31 -6.46
C GLU A 64 10.51 -0.07 -4.98
N LEU A 65 9.76 -1.11 -4.67
CA LEU A 65 9.59 -1.64 -3.32
C LEU A 65 10.62 -2.76 -3.10
N SER A 66 11.80 -2.39 -2.62
CA SER A 66 12.86 -3.37 -2.31
C SER A 66 12.40 -4.41 -1.28
N ASP A 67 12.73 -5.69 -1.52
CA ASP A 67 12.44 -6.81 -0.62
C ASP A 67 12.91 -6.56 0.84
N ASP A 68 13.99 -5.81 1.02
CA ASP A 68 14.54 -5.44 2.33
C ASP A 68 13.55 -4.61 3.18
N LEU A 69 12.61 -3.90 2.55
CA LEU A 69 11.54 -3.18 3.24
C LEU A 69 10.56 -4.13 3.93
N PHE A 70 10.51 -5.39 3.51
CA PHE A 70 9.57 -6.39 3.99
C PHE A 70 10.21 -7.38 4.98
N VAL A 71 11.54 -7.52 4.97
CA VAL A 71 12.26 -8.41 5.87
C VAL A 71 12.05 -8.01 7.33
N GLY A 72 11.49 -8.92 8.12
CA GLY A 72 11.26 -8.72 9.56
C GLY A 72 10.13 -7.75 9.90
N ARG A 73 9.39 -7.23 8.91
CA ARG A 73 8.18 -6.43 9.15
C ARG A 73 6.93 -7.30 9.12
N GLN A 74 5.94 -6.85 9.88
CA GLN A 74 4.59 -7.40 9.81
C GLN A 74 3.66 -6.34 9.25
N PHE A 75 2.78 -6.75 8.35
CA PHE A 75 1.78 -5.90 7.75
C PHE A 75 0.41 -6.32 8.28
N HIS A 76 -0.18 -5.48 9.11
CA HIS A 76 -1.48 -5.72 9.71
C HIS A 76 -2.52 -4.76 9.18
N THR A 77 -2.14 -3.51 8.93
CA THR A 77 -3.04 -2.42 8.60
C THR A 77 -2.74 -1.77 7.26
N VAL A 78 -3.71 -1.01 6.73
CA VAL A 78 -3.51 -0.15 5.55
C VAL A 78 -2.39 0.87 5.79
N ASN A 79 -2.26 1.41 7.00
CA ASN A 79 -1.20 2.35 7.36
C ASN A 79 0.20 1.73 7.26
N ASP A 80 0.35 0.43 7.57
CA ASP A 80 1.64 -0.26 7.41
C ASP A 80 2.11 -0.25 5.95
N LEU A 81 1.18 -0.45 5.01
CA LEU A 81 1.46 -0.34 3.57
C LEU A 81 1.82 1.07 3.16
N ILE A 82 1.02 2.06 3.59
CA ILE A 82 1.26 3.48 3.28
C ILE A 82 2.66 3.89 3.72
N ASN A 83 3.06 3.51 4.93
CA ASN A 83 4.37 3.86 5.47
C ASN A 83 5.52 3.20 4.71
N VAL A 84 5.36 1.94 4.28
CA VAL A 84 6.40 1.25 3.48
C VAL A 84 6.57 1.87 2.11
N VAL A 85 5.46 2.22 1.44
CA VAL A 85 5.51 2.88 0.13
C VAL A 85 6.12 4.27 0.22
N LEU A 86 5.78 5.04 1.26
CA LEU A 86 6.41 6.33 1.52
C LEU A 86 7.91 6.20 1.77
N GLN A 87 8.32 5.20 2.57
CA GLN A 87 9.74 4.94 2.82
C GLN A 87 10.49 4.56 1.54
N ALA A 88 9.88 3.77 0.64
CA ALA A 88 10.47 3.44 -0.64
C ALA A 88 10.68 4.69 -1.50
N ALA A 89 9.67 5.56 -1.58
CA ALA A 89 9.75 6.81 -2.32
C ALA A 89 10.85 7.77 -1.81
N GLU A 90 11.17 7.73 -0.51
CA GLU A 90 12.27 8.52 0.07
C GLU A 90 13.66 7.97 -0.32
N VAL A 91 13.79 6.67 -0.58
CA VAL A 91 15.07 6.03 -0.92
C VAL A 91 15.45 6.23 -2.39
N THR A 92 14.46 6.41 -3.27
CA THR A 92 14.68 6.61 -4.72
C THR A 92 14.93 8.08 -5.10
N ALA A 93 14.73 9.03 -4.18
CA ALA A 93 14.88 10.48 -4.39
C ALA A 93 16.32 10.99 -4.21
#